data_AF-A0A821SKI1-F1
#
_entry.id   AF-A0A821SKI1-F1
#
_cell.length_a   1.000
_cell.length_b   1.000
_cell.length_c   1.000
_cell.angle_alpha   90.00
_cell.angle_beta   90.00
_cell.angle_gamma   90.00
#
_symmetry.space_group_name_H-M   'P 1'
#
loop_
_entity.id
_entity.type
_entity.pdbx_description
1 polymer ?
#
loop_
_entity_poly.entity_id
_entity_poly.type
_entity_poly.pdbx_seq_one_letter_code
_entity_poly.pdbx_strand_id
1 'polypeptide(L)'
;IGNQKLEIWKRTDGTIVGRSLDDGQSTNNQNDFDGCVSQQELIHWFTLNYITLHGKLYTKTGMETYTELCSRMLRQFQYLLRHDPCVFGKQQLVQMMAINMYQIEVAKQVNVSVDIVVRSQYEESSLQLALDMFGLLTEQTAIVLERHLKVRSTITNSETSTSLFNSWLRHVFPSLKIFTDWMTCNANSFIPLPDQLPAEFGPHPDILMSLAKVINLIRTIDRTHIQLGSNLANSIPVILEEDIELSGFYPLLTLPVDTLQTTSDTSLDEAKDSKRIVRLCFFADYLCGLKQPVFIYDVQQKTYHPALKSSIHSERSKSPTNDNQNLSLDHEYNTNEPISPLSNSNNIDPSSPDSIIDGIDMKELKRKKRQLEHQLAEKQKQEQVVKDILNTSRLIEIEVIPRFIVLDTNCFVNYLPIIYKLIKQEKQKFHLSFLFCLFICELDKLSVTTIVDDDSYEHAEMVRRQSIQAVKMIEECFASKERRVQAMTGEGTVLDSIQFRNEESNDDTILGCCLKYCHDNPREFFPPNKDGAIRLHREVVLITDDRNLRLKAQARNVPVKDLMKFLELAQVTL
;
A
#
# COMPACT_ATOMS: atom_id res chain seq x y z
N ILE A 1 13.45 11.49 -2.55
CA ILE A 1 14.16 12.32 -1.55
C ILE A 1 13.10 13.09 -0.78
N GLY A 2 12.64 12.55 0.35
CA GLY A 2 11.60 13.18 1.17
C GLY A 2 12.20 14.23 2.10
N ASN A 3 11.49 15.33 2.34
CA ASN A 3 11.85 16.32 3.36
C ASN A 3 11.94 15.62 4.72
N GLN A 4 13.14 15.52 5.29
CA GLN A 4 13.32 15.01 6.64
C GLN A 4 12.59 15.95 7.61
N LYS A 5 11.68 15.39 8.42
CA LYS A 5 10.96 16.11 9.46
C LYS A 5 11.52 15.69 10.82
N LEU A 6 11.69 16.63 11.73
CA LEU A 6 12.19 16.34 13.09
C LEU A 6 11.19 16.87 14.10
N GLU A 7 10.47 16.00 14.79
CA GLU A 7 9.64 16.38 15.93
C GLU A 7 10.49 16.53 17.21
N ILE A 8 10.38 17.68 17.86
CA ILE A 8 11.03 17.98 19.14
C ILE A 8 9.93 18.16 20.18
N TRP A 9 9.80 17.20 21.10
CA TRP A 9 8.77 17.21 22.13
C TRP A 9 9.27 17.95 23.36
N LYS A 10 8.54 19.00 23.77
CA LYS A 10 8.85 19.82 24.94
C LYS A 10 7.67 19.84 25.92
N ARG A 11 7.97 19.97 27.20
CA ARG A 11 6.98 20.25 28.24
C ARG A 11 6.60 21.72 28.23
N THR A 12 5.51 22.03 28.92
CA THR A 12 5.06 23.41 29.19
C THR A 12 6.06 24.23 30.02
N ASP A 13 7.02 23.59 30.70
CA ASP A 13 8.14 24.23 31.40
C ASP A 13 9.39 24.46 30.52
N GLY A 14 9.34 24.05 29.24
CA GLY A 14 10.43 24.17 28.28
C GLY A 14 11.42 22.99 28.26
N THR A 15 11.29 21.98 29.13
CA THR A 15 12.16 20.80 29.12
C THR A 15 11.88 19.89 27.94
N ILE A 16 12.93 19.47 27.23
CA ILE A 16 12.83 18.53 26.10
C ILE A 16 12.61 17.12 26.65
N VAL A 17 11.52 16.48 26.23
CA VAL A 17 11.13 15.13 26.69
C VAL A 17 11.59 14.05 25.72
N GLY A 18 11.73 14.39 24.44
CA GLY A 18 12.21 13.48 23.41
C GLY A 18 12.43 14.19 22.08
N ARG A 19 13.32 13.64 21.26
CA ARG A 19 13.45 13.98 19.85
C ARG A 19 12.96 12.78 19.07
N SER A 20 11.89 12.96 18.31
CA SER A 20 11.40 11.96 17.36
C SER A 20 11.79 12.49 15.99
N LEU A 21 12.81 11.89 15.35
CA LEU A 21 12.95 12.08 13.91
C LEU A 21 11.66 11.54 13.31
N ASP A 22 10.86 12.43 12.75
CA ASP A 22 9.75 12.02 11.91
C ASP A 22 10.42 11.58 10.62
N ASP A 23 10.82 10.30 10.64
CA ASP A 23 11.26 9.60 9.47
C ASP A 23 10.11 9.78 8.48
N GLY A 24 10.23 10.80 7.62
CA GLY A 24 9.46 10.92 6.38
C GLY A 24 9.73 9.74 5.44
N GLN A 25 10.50 8.77 5.90
CA GLN A 25 10.39 7.37 5.57
C GLN A 25 9.11 6.82 6.18
N SER A 26 8.09 6.66 5.33
CA SER A 26 7.41 5.36 5.26
C SER A 26 8.46 4.29 5.53
N THR A 27 8.45 3.74 6.75
CA THR A 27 9.49 2.87 7.33
C THR A 27 10.30 2.14 6.26
N ASN A 28 11.41 2.77 5.86
CA ASN A 28 12.41 2.20 4.98
C ASN A 28 13.46 1.49 5.85
N ASN A 29 13.02 0.94 6.99
CA ASN A 29 13.79 -0.02 7.74
C ASN A 29 13.79 -1.31 6.95
N GLN A 30 14.91 -1.53 6.27
CA GLN A 30 15.17 -2.67 5.40
C GLN A 30 15.08 -4.04 6.10
N ASN A 31 14.76 -4.15 7.40
CA ASN A 31 14.59 -5.44 8.10
C ASN A 31 13.60 -5.42 9.30
N ASP A 32 12.72 -4.42 9.46
CA ASP A 32 11.89 -4.28 10.68
C ASP A 32 10.55 -5.04 10.67
N PHE A 33 10.46 -6.16 9.95
CA PHE A 33 9.34 -7.08 10.16
C PHE A 33 9.52 -7.92 11.45
N ASP A 34 10.73 -7.93 12.02
CA ASP A 34 11.06 -8.60 13.28
C ASP A 34 10.65 -7.73 14.49
N GLY A 35 9.35 -7.70 14.82
CA GLY A 35 8.95 -7.53 16.23
C GLY A 35 7.81 -6.58 16.56
N CYS A 36 7.28 -5.77 15.62
CA CYS A 36 6.24 -4.78 15.96
C CYS A 36 4.89 -4.97 15.26
N VAL A 37 4.78 -5.92 14.33
CA VAL A 37 3.57 -6.18 13.52
C VAL A 37 3.20 -7.65 13.66
N SER A 38 1.96 -7.94 14.02
CA SER A 38 1.51 -9.33 14.06
C SER A 38 1.47 -9.94 12.65
N GLN A 39 1.72 -11.25 12.55
CA GLN A 39 1.64 -11.97 11.27
C GLN A 39 0.27 -11.77 10.58
N GLN A 40 -0.82 -11.68 11.36
CA GLN A 40 -2.17 -11.44 10.85
C GLN A 40 -2.33 -10.04 10.23
N GLU A 41 -1.81 -9.01 10.87
CA GLU A 41 -1.81 -7.65 10.31
C GLU A 41 -0.98 -7.57 9.02
N LEU A 42 0.14 -8.30 8.96
CA LEU A 42 0.97 -8.33 7.77
C LEU A 42 0.27 -9.03 6.59
N ILE A 43 -0.42 -10.15 6.84
CA ILE A 43 -1.25 -10.83 5.82
C ILE A 43 -2.35 -9.89 5.34
N HIS A 44 -3.01 -9.17 6.27
CA HIS A 44 -4.04 -8.20 5.93
C HIS A 44 -3.49 -7.09 5.02
N TRP A 45 -2.35 -6.49 5.38
CA TRP A 45 -1.73 -5.45 4.56
C TRP A 45 -1.24 -5.96 3.20
N PHE A 46 -0.64 -7.15 3.16
CA PHE A 46 -0.27 -7.79 1.90
C PHE A 46 -1.50 -7.95 1.00
N THR A 47 -2.59 -8.49 1.54
CA THR A 47 -3.84 -8.74 0.80
C THR A 47 -4.44 -7.44 0.27
N LEU A 48 -4.51 -6.41 1.13
CA LEU A 48 -5.02 -5.10 0.75
C LEU A 48 -4.18 -4.46 -0.36
N ASN A 49 -2.85 -4.49 -0.22
CA ASN A 49 -1.95 -3.91 -1.22
C ASN A 49 -1.99 -4.70 -2.54
N TYR A 50 -2.05 -6.03 -2.47
CA TYR A 50 -2.17 -6.91 -3.62
C TYR A 50 -3.44 -6.61 -4.43
N ILE A 51 -4.61 -6.58 -3.77
CA ILE A 51 -5.89 -6.24 -4.42
C ILE A 51 -5.86 -4.82 -4.97
N THR A 52 -5.30 -3.86 -4.23
CA THR A 52 -5.20 -2.46 -4.67
C THR A 52 -4.33 -2.33 -5.93
N LEU A 53 -3.21 -3.05 -6.01
CA LEU A 53 -2.33 -3.06 -7.20
C LEU A 53 -3.05 -3.62 -8.41
N HIS A 54 -3.73 -4.76 -8.27
CA HIS A 54 -4.54 -5.33 -9.35
C HIS A 54 -5.69 -4.40 -9.75
N GLY A 55 -6.33 -3.75 -8.78
CA GLY A 55 -7.35 -2.72 -9.02
C GLY A 55 -6.80 -1.59 -9.90
N LYS A 56 -5.64 -1.02 -9.54
CA LYS A 56 -4.97 0.03 -10.32
C LYS A 56 -4.63 -0.43 -11.74
N LEU A 57 -4.10 -1.65 -11.89
CA LEU A 57 -3.76 -2.22 -13.20
C LEU A 57 -5.02 -2.45 -14.06
N TYR A 58 -6.11 -2.91 -13.46
CA TYR A 58 -7.36 -3.21 -14.14
C TYR A 58 -8.12 -1.94 -14.55
N THR A 59 -8.29 -0.99 -13.62
CA THR A 59 -9.01 0.27 -13.88
C THR A 59 -8.16 1.30 -14.61
N LYS A 60 -6.83 1.12 -14.62
CA LYS A 60 -5.84 2.08 -15.15
C LYS A 60 -5.89 3.43 -14.42
N THR A 61 -6.31 3.43 -13.16
CA THR A 61 -6.41 4.64 -12.32
C THR A 61 -5.44 4.59 -11.15
N GLY A 62 -4.90 5.74 -10.75
CA GLY A 62 -4.00 5.83 -9.59
C GLY A 62 -2.60 5.25 -9.81
N MET A 63 -2.09 5.26 -11.04
CA MET A 63 -0.79 4.66 -11.39
C MET A 63 0.41 5.46 -10.86
N GLU A 64 0.23 6.72 -10.47
CA GLU A 64 1.27 7.58 -9.88
C GLU A 64 1.84 7.02 -8.57
N THR A 65 1.06 6.20 -7.85
CA THR A 65 1.47 5.54 -6.59
C THR A 65 1.80 4.06 -6.77
N TYR A 66 1.75 3.54 -8.00
CA TYR A 66 1.89 2.11 -8.29
C TYR A 66 3.24 1.55 -7.83
N THR A 67 4.34 2.19 -8.23
CA THR A 67 5.71 1.68 -7.99
C THR A 67 6.03 1.55 -6.51
N GLU A 68 5.66 2.53 -5.69
CA GLU A 68 5.88 2.49 -4.23
C GLU A 68 5.02 1.40 -3.58
N LEU A 69 3.76 1.28 -3.99
CA LEU A 69 2.85 0.26 -3.47
C LEU A 69 3.31 -1.16 -3.86
N CYS A 70 3.79 -1.33 -5.08
CA CYS A 70 4.35 -2.57 -5.61
C CYS A 70 5.56 -3.01 -4.78
N SER A 71 6.54 -2.11 -4.60
CA SER A 71 7.71 -2.33 -3.76
C SER A 71 7.34 -2.83 -2.36
N ARG A 72 6.38 -2.15 -1.72
CA ARG A 72 5.90 -2.50 -0.37
C ARG A 72 5.25 -3.88 -0.35
N MET A 73 4.35 -4.15 -1.29
CA MET A 73 3.65 -5.44 -1.38
C MET A 73 4.63 -6.60 -1.61
N LEU A 74 5.60 -6.43 -2.52
CA LEU A 74 6.64 -7.44 -2.78
C LEU A 74 7.51 -7.72 -1.55
N ARG A 75 7.90 -6.71 -0.77
CA ARG A 75 8.62 -6.92 0.50
C ARG A 75 7.78 -7.68 1.52
N GLN A 76 6.49 -7.35 1.63
CA GLN A 76 5.57 -8.09 2.50
C GLN A 76 5.42 -9.54 2.06
N PHE A 77 5.28 -9.78 0.76
CA PHE A 77 5.22 -11.13 0.19
C PHE A 77 6.50 -11.93 0.48
N GLN A 78 7.67 -11.33 0.22
CA GLN A 78 8.96 -11.94 0.50
C GLN A 78 9.11 -12.32 1.97
N TYR A 79 8.71 -11.46 2.89
CA TYR A 79 8.76 -11.75 4.32
C TYR A 79 7.79 -12.88 4.71
N LEU A 80 6.53 -12.82 4.25
CA LEU A 80 5.52 -13.84 4.54
C LEU A 80 5.94 -15.23 4.04
N LEU A 81 6.64 -15.32 2.90
CA LEU A 81 7.15 -16.59 2.37
C LEU A 81 8.23 -17.25 3.24
N ARG A 82 8.91 -16.48 4.11
CA ARG A 82 10.00 -17.01 4.97
C ARG A 82 9.51 -17.82 6.17
N HIS A 83 8.23 -17.70 6.53
CA HIS A 83 7.69 -18.43 7.68
C HIS A 83 7.55 -19.93 7.40
N ASP A 84 7.76 -20.72 8.46
CA ASP A 84 7.53 -22.16 8.51
C ASP A 84 6.63 -22.45 9.74
N PRO A 85 5.39 -22.94 9.57
CA PRO A 85 4.75 -23.38 8.32
C PRO A 85 4.46 -22.23 7.34
N CYS A 86 4.31 -22.57 6.06
CA CYS A 86 3.96 -21.61 5.00
C CYS A 86 2.67 -20.86 5.39
N VAL A 87 2.72 -19.52 5.35
CA VAL A 87 1.56 -18.68 5.67
C VAL A 87 0.45 -18.85 4.63
N PHE A 88 0.84 -19.01 3.37
CA PHE A 88 -0.10 -19.10 2.26
C PHE A 88 -0.50 -20.55 2.01
N GLY A 89 -1.81 -20.77 1.93
CA GLY A 89 -2.38 -22.06 1.52
C GLY A 89 -2.07 -22.38 0.05
N LYS A 90 -2.08 -23.67 -0.30
CA LYS A 90 -1.87 -24.13 -1.69
C LYS A 90 -2.82 -23.44 -2.69
N GLN A 91 -4.10 -23.36 -2.34
CA GLN A 91 -5.14 -22.74 -3.17
C GLN A 91 -4.92 -21.23 -3.29
N GLN A 92 -4.50 -20.58 -2.20
CA GLN A 92 -4.27 -19.14 -2.18
C GLN A 92 -3.13 -18.75 -3.13
N LEU A 93 -2.03 -19.51 -3.12
CA LEU A 93 -0.92 -19.28 -4.05
C LEU A 93 -1.32 -19.55 -5.50
N VAL A 94 -2.11 -20.60 -5.74
CA VAL A 94 -2.65 -20.91 -7.08
C VAL A 94 -3.52 -19.77 -7.60
N GLN A 95 -4.42 -19.25 -6.75
CA GLN A 95 -5.28 -18.11 -7.08
C GLN A 95 -4.49 -16.83 -7.34
N MET A 96 -3.44 -16.53 -6.55
CA MET A 96 -2.58 -15.38 -6.81
C MET A 96 -1.92 -15.49 -8.19
N MET A 97 -1.36 -16.65 -8.53
CA MET A 97 -0.79 -16.84 -9.87
C MET A 97 -1.85 -16.70 -10.96
N ALA A 98 -3.07 -17.20 -10.75
CA ALA A 98 -4.17 -17.04 -11.71
C ALA A 98 -4.59 -15.59 -11.92
N ILE A 99 -4.68 -14.80 -10.84
CA ILE A 99 -4.98 -13.36 -10.91
C ILE A 99 -3.85 -12.62 -11.65
N ASN A 100 -2.59 -12.96 -11.38
CA ASN A 100 -1.43 -12.42 -12.10
C ASN A 100 -1.52 -12.70 -13.61
N MET A 101 -1.78 -13.96 -13.98
CA MET A 101 -1.95 -14.37 -15.38
C MET A 101 -3.11 -13.64 -16.06
N TYR A 102 -4.26 -13.54 -15.38
CA TYR A 102 -5.44 -12.84 -15.88
C TYR A 102 -5.16 -11.35 -16.11
N GLN A 103 -4.46 -10.71 -15.17
CA GLN A 103 -4.16 -9.29 -15.27
C GLN A 103 -3.26 -8.98 -16.47
N ILE A 104 -2.27 -9.84 -16.76
CA ILE A 104 -1.45 -9.74 -17.96
C ILE A 104 -2.33 -9.85 -19.21
N GLU A 105 -3.23 -10.84 -19.26
CA GLU A 105 -4.11 -11.07 -20.41
C GLU A 105 -5.04 -9.86 -20.67
N VAL A 106 -5.62 -9.28 -19.62
CA VAL A 106 -6.46 -8.08 -19.73
C VAL A 106 -5.66 -6.85 -20.17
N ALA A 107 -4.39 -6.77 -19.78
CA ALA A 107 -3.52 -5.66 -20.13
C ALA A 107 -3.00 -5.72 -21.57
N LYS A 108 -2.99 -6.90 -22.21
CA LYS A 108 -2.60 -7.08 -23.61
C LYS A 108 -3.47 -6.21 -24.51
N GLN A 109 -2.82 -5.31 -25.24
CA GLN A 109 -3.47 -4.62 -26.35
C GLN A 109 -3.30 -5.44 -27.62
N VAL A 110 -4.27 -5.40 -28.53
CA VAL A 110 -4.16 -6.00 -29.87
C VAL A 110 -3.19 -5.14 -30.69
N ASN A 111 -1.89 -5.28 -30.47
CA ASN A 111 -0.87 -4.58 -31.25
C ASN A 111 -0.47 -5.43 -32.46
N VAL A 112 -0.92 -4.98 -33.63
CA VAL A 112 -0.62 -5.53 -34.95
C VAL A 112 0.63 -4.83 -35.50
N SER A 113 1.82 -5.29 -35.13
CA SER A 113 3.06 -4.93 -35.84
C SER A 113 4.08 -6.04 -35.70
N VAL A 114 4.58 -6.52 -36.83
CA VAL A 114 5.09 -7.90 -37.00
C VAL A 114 6.51 -8.14 -36.47
N ASP A 115 7.29 -7.12 -36.09
CA ASP A 115 8.72 -7.35 -35.79
C ASP A 115 9.27 -6.70 -34.50
N ILE A 116 8.47 -5.96 -33.72
CA ILE A 116 8.90 -5.38 -32.45
C ILE A 116 7.81 -5.63 -31.39
N VAL A 117 8.15 -6.36 -30.33
CA VAL A 117 7.27 -6.56 -29.17
C VAL A 117 7.22 -5.25 -28.39
N VAL A 118 6.21 -4.42 -28.67
CA VAL A 118 5.93 -3.20 -27.92
C VAL A 118 4.81 -3.50 -26.92
N ARG A 119 5.19 -3.74 -25.67
CA ARG A 119 4.27 -3.91 -24.54
C ARG A 119 3.77 -2.54 -24.09
N SER A 120 2.48 -2.45 -23.80
CA SER A 120 1.93 -1.23 -23.19
C SER A 120 2.47 -1.07 -21.77
N GLN A 121 2.48 0.14 -21.20
CA GLN A 121 2.92 0.34 -19.81
C GLN A 121 2.17 -0.55 -18.80
N TYR A 122 0.88 -0.81 -19.04
CA TYR A 122 0.06 -1.66 -18.17
C TYR A 122 0.40 -3.13 -18.32
N GLU A 123 0.70 -3.57 -19.54
CA GLU A 123 1.16 -4.93 -19.81
C GLU A 123 2.54 -5.15 -19.19
N GLU A 124 3.45 -4.19 -19.36
CA GLU A 124 4.78 -4.18 -18.74
C GLU A 124 4.69 -4.31 -17.21
N SER A 125 3.86 -3.47 -16.58
CA SER A 125 3.70 -3.44 -15.13
C SER A 125 3.04 -4.72 -14.60
N SER A 126 2.03 -5.23 -15.31
CA SER A 126 1.35 -6.48 -14.92
C SER A 126 2.29 -7.68 -15.02
N LEU A 127 3.10 -7.73 -16.08
CA LEU A 127 4.08 -8.78 -16.30
C LEU A 127 5.21 -8.72 -15.28
N GLN A 128 5.77 -7.52 -15.03
CA GLN A 128 6.82 -7.32 -14.03
C GLN A 128 6.36 -7.76 -12.63
N LEU A 129 5.16 -7.34 -12.20
CA LEU A 129 4.58 -7.73 -10.91
C LEU A 129 4.45 -9.26 -10.78
N ALA A 130 3.90 -9.91 -11.81
CA ALA A 130 3.71 -11.36 -11.82
C ALA A 130 5.05 -12.10 -11.74
N LEU A 131 6.04 -11.64 -12.51
CA LEU A 131 7.38 -12.19 -12.55
C LEU A 131 8.14 -11.97 -11.24
N ASP A 132 8.03 -10.81 -10.59
CA ASP A 132 8.65 -10.56 -9.30
C ASP A 132 8.05 -11.44 -8.21
N MET A 133 6.72 -11.59 -8.15
CA MET A 133 6.08 -12.51 -7.22
C MET A 133 6.53 -13.96 -7.47
N PHE A 134 6.55 -14.40 -8.73
CA PHE A 134 7.04 -15.73 -9.09
C PHE A 134 8.52 -15.91 -8.74
N GLY A 135 9.35 -14.89 -8.96
CA GLY A 135 10.77 -14.88 -8.62
C GLY A 135 11.01 -15.04 -7.12
N LEU A 136 10.32 -14.26 -6.29
CA LEU A 136 10.39 -14.36 -4.83
C LEU A 136 9.94 -15.73 -4.31
N LEU A 137 8.85 -16.26 -4.89
CA LEU A 137 8.36 -17.60 -4.55
C LEU A 137 9.38 -18.68 -4.91
N THR A 138 10.03 -18.55 -6.07
CA THR A 138 11.02 -19.50 -6.57
C THR A 138 12.32 -19.42 -5.77
N GLU A 139 12.78 -18.21 -5.44
CA GLU A 139 13.96 -17.96 -4.61
C GLU A 139 13.80 -18.63 -3.23
N GLN A 140 12.67 -18.36 -2.56
CA GLN A 140 12.40 -18.97 -1.27
C GLN A 140 12.24 -20.50 -1.39
N THR A 141 11.62 -20.98 -2.47
CA THR A 141 11.54 -22.43 -2.74
C THR A 141 12.91 -23.06 -2.83
N ALA A 142 13.87 -22.41 -3.52
CA ALA A 142 15.23 -22.92 -3.62
C ALA A 142 15.90 -23.04 -2.25
N ILE A 143 15.69 -22.06 -1.37
CA ILE A 143 16.23 -22.05 0.00
C ILE A 143 15.63 -23.21 0.82
N VAL A 144 14.30 -23.36 0.82
CA VAL A 144 13.61 -24.41 1.59
C VAL A 144 13.96 -25.80 1.04
N LEU A 145 14.00 -25.96 -0.28
CA LEU A 145 14.34 -27.22 -0.93
C LEU A 145 15.78 -27.63 -0.63
N GLU A 146 16.74 -26.71 -0.67
CA GLU A 146 18.13 -26.98 -0.32
C GLU A 146 18.27 -27.46 1.14
N ARG A 147 17.55 -26.83 2.08
CA ARG A 147 17.51 -27.26 3.48
C ARG A 147 16.89 -28.66 3.63
N HIS A 148 15.76 -28.90 2.97
CA HIS A 148 15.06 -30.19 2.99
C HIS A 148 15.96 -31.33 2.49
N LEU A 149 16.66 -31.13 1.36
CA LEU A 149 17.57 -32.13 0.80
C LEU A 149 18.79 -32.39 1.69
N LYS A 150 19.35 -31.36 2.34
CA LYS A 150 20.43 -31.53 3.32
C LYS A 150 19.99 -32.38 4.51
N VAL A 151 18.83 -32.09 5.10
CA VAL A 151 18.27 -32.87 6.21
C VAL A 151 18.00 -34.32 5.79
N ARG A 152 17.44 -34.53 4.60
CA ARG A 152 17.20 -35.87 4.05
C ARG A 152 18.50 -36.66 3.87
N SER A 153 19.57 -36.03 3.39
CA SER A 153 20.87 -36.69 3.22
C SER A 153 21.53 -37.11 4.54
N THR A 154 21.19 -36.47 5.66
CA THR A 154 21.71 -36.83 7.00
C THR A 154 20.90 -37.92 7.71
N ILE A 155 19.65 -38.16 7.33
CA ILE A 155 18.73 -39.10 7.99
C ILE A 155 18.78 -40.51 7.37
N THR A 156 19.64 -40.76 6.37
CA THR A 156 19.72 -42.01 5.59
C THR A 156 20.06 -43.30 6.37
N ASN A 157 20.08 -43.28 7.71
CA ASN A 157 20.30 -44.45 8.57
C ASN A 157 19.02 -44.98 9.27
N SER A 158 17.82 -44.49 8.95
CA SER A 158 16.58 -45.08 9.49
C SER A 158 15.47 -45.20 8.45
N GLU A 159 14.87 -46.40 8.41
CA GLU A 159 13.78 -46.89 7.55
C GLU A 159 12.43 -46.17 7.73
N THR A 160 12.42 -44.85 7.80
CA THR A 160 11.19 -44.06 7.81
C THR A 160 11.00 -43.43 6.44
N SER A 161 9.93 -43.84 5.77
CA SER A 161 9.45 -43.37 4.47
C SER A 161 9.22 -41.85 4.49
N THR A 162 10.28 -41.05 4.35
CA THR A 162 10.17 -39.60 4.27
C THR A 162 9.59 -39.22 2.92
N SER A 163 8.43 -38.58 2.91
CA SER A 163 7.78 -38.03 1.71
C SER A 163 8.76 -37.23 0.85
N LEU A 164 8.53 -37.20 -0.47
CA LEU A 164 9.35 -36.43 -1.43
C LEU A 164 9.53 -34.96 -0.98
N PHE A 165 8.43 -34.34 -0.56
CA PHE A 165 8.37 -32.96 -0.12
C PHE A 165 7.95 -32.83 1.34
N ASN A 166 8.46 -31.80 2.02
CA ASN A 166 7.93 -31.36 3.31
C ASN A 166 6.59 -30.61 3.12
N SER A 167 5.94 -30.24 4.24
CA SER A 167 4.67 -29.51 4.22
C SER A 167 4.77 -28.21 3.41
N TRP A 168 5.80 -27.38 3.64
CA TRP A 168 5.98 -26.10 2.95
C TRP A 168 6.07 -26.27 1.43
N LEU A 169 6.89 -27.21 0.94
CA LEU A 169 7.08 -27.47 -0.49
C LEU A 169 5.77 -27.96 -1.15
N ARG A 170 4.98 -28.78 -0.46
CA ARG A 170 3.67 -29.23 -0.96
C ARG A 170 2.65 -28.09 -1.13
N HIS A 171 2.81 -26.98 -0.39
CA HIS A 171 1.96 -25.81 -0.57
C HIS A 171 2.35 -24.97 -1.79
N VAL A 172 3.64 -24.93 -2.13
CA VAL A 172 4.20 -24.00 -3.14
C VAL A 172 4.37 -24.62 -4.52
N PHE A 173 4.67 -25.91 -4.62
CA PHE A 173 4.89 -26.56 -5.92
C PHE A 173 3.70 -26.46 -6.90
N PRO A 174 2.43 -26.54 -6.47
CA PRO A 174 1.30 -26.32 -7.37
C PRO A 174 1.33 -24.95 -8.07
N SER A 175 1.63 -23.87 -7.33
CA SER A 175 1.67 -22.52 -7.90
C SER A 175 2.89 -22.30 -8.81
N LEU A 176 4.04 -22.91 -8.51
CA LEU A 176 5.18 -22.91 -9.43
C LEU A 176 4.84 -23.61 -10.74
N LYS A 177 4.23 -24.79 -10.65
CA LYS A 177 3.85 -25.60 -11.81
C LYS A 177 2.92 -24.84 -12.75
N ILE A 178 1.81 -24.28 -12.25
CA ILE A 178 0.85 -23.57 -13.11
C ILE A 178 1.44 -22.31 -13.75
N PHE A 179 2.35 -21.61 -13.06
CA PHE A 179 2.96 -20.40 -13.63
C PHE A 179 3.95 -20.78 -14.73
N THR A 180 4.71 -21.86 -14.55
CA THR A 180 5.57 -22.41 -15.64
C THR A 180 4.76 -22.96 -16.82
N ASP A 181 3.57 -23.52 -16.58
CA ASP A 181 2.66 -23.93 -17.64
C ASP A 181 2.19 -22.71 -18.45
N TRP A 182 1.82 -21.62 -17.78
CA TRP A 182 1.47 -20.38 -18.46
C TRP A 182 2.63 -19.79 -19.27
N MET A 183 3.84 -19.78 -18.71
CA MET A 183 5.04 -19.36 -19.44
C MET A 183 5.27 -20.22 -20.68
N THR A 184 5.02 -21.53 -20.60
CA THR A 184 5.10 -22.44 -21.75
C THR A 184 4.12 -22.07 -22.86
N CYS A 185 2.88 -21.70 -22.49
CA CYS A 185 1.84 -21.28 -23.42
C CYS A 185 2.08 -19.87 -24.01
N ASN A 186 2.78 -18.99 -23.29
CA ASN A 186 2.86 -17.56 -23.56
C ASN A 186 4.31 -17.05 -23.68
N ALA A 187 5.19 -17.80 -24.34
CA ALA A 187 6.61 -17.43 -24.47
C ALA A 187 6.83 -16.02 -25.04
N ASN A 188 6.04 -15.62 -26.03
CA ASN A 188 6.14 -14.29 -26.63
C ASN A 188 5.69 -13.16 -25.68
N SER A 189 4.95 -13.49 -24.61
CA SER A 189 4.48 -12.48 -23.65
C SER A 189 5.56 -12.07 -22.67
N PHE A 190 6.47 -12.98 -22.27
CA PHE A 190 7.52 -12.67 -21.30
C PHE A 190 8.93 -12.56 -21.90
N ILE A 191 9.07 -12.77 -23.22
CA ILE A 191 10.35 -12.63 -23.94
C ILE A 191 10.28 -11.41 -24.87
N PRO A 192 11.21 -10.44 -24.73
CA PRO A 192 12.25 -10.34 -23.70
C PRO A 192 11.63 -10.13 -22.31
N LEU A 193 12.39 -10.40 -21.25
CA LEU A 193 11.96 -10.08 -19.89
C LEU A 193 11.78 -8.55 -19.73
N PRO A 194 10.88 -8.08 -18.86
CA PRO A 194 10.75 -6.67 -18.54
C PRO A 194 12.04 -6.06 -17.98
N ASP A 195 12.19 -4.74 -18.13
CA ASP A 195 13.29 -3.99 -17.52
C ASP A 195 13.07 -3.89 -16.00
N GLN A 196 14.09 -4.25 -15.23
CA GLN A 196 14.01 -4.17 -13.77
C GLN A 196 13.81 -2.72 -13.32
N LEU A 197 12.91 -2.53 -12.35
CA LEU A 197 12.71 -1.25 -11.70
C LEU A 197 14.01 -0.80 -10.98
N PRO A 198 14.18 0.51 -10.73
CA PRO A 198 15.32 1.00 -9.97
C PRO A 198 15.47 0.28 -8.62
N ALA A 199 16.72 0.09 -8.16
CA ALA A 199 17.04 -0.66 -6.93
C ALA A 199 16.31 -0.14 -5.67
N GLU A 200 15.89 1.12 -5.66
CA GLU A 200 15.13 1.75 -4.58
C GLU A 200 13.68 1.23 -4.47
N PHE A 201 13.11 0.63 -5.52
CA PHE A 201 11.70 0.28 -5.64
C PHE A 201 11.36 -1.22 -5.54
N GLY A 202 12.13 -1.99 -4.80
CA GLY A 202 11.69 -3.32 -4.37
C GLY A 202 12.81 -4.35 -4.28
N PRO A 203 12.52 -5.56 -3.80
CA PRO A 203 13.39 -6.69 -4.06
C PRO A 203 13.30 -7.05 -5.56
N HIS A 204 14.46 -7.22 -6.19
CA HIS A 204 14.57 -7.60 -7.61
C HIS A 204 15.05 -9.04 -7.71
N PRO A 205 14.15 -10.04 -7.62
CA PRO A 205 14.55 -11.43 -7.66
C PRO A 205 15.13 -11.76 -9.04
N ASP A 206 16.26 -12.48 -9.06
CA ASP A 206 16.74 -13.10 -10.29
C ASP A 206 15.92 -14.36 -10.56
N ILE A 207 14.85 -14.18 -11.33
CA ILE A 207 13.86 -15.22 -11.63
C ILE A 207 14.53 -16.41 -12.32
N LEU A 208 15.38 -16.15 -13.32
CA LEU A 208 16.01 -17.20 -14.12
C LEU A 208 17.01 -17.99 -13.29
N MET A 209 17.85 -17.31 -12.49
CA MET A 209 18.79 -18.00 -11.59
C MET A 209 18.06 -18.79 -10.50
N SER A 210 17.03 -18.21 -9.90
CA SER A 210 16.24 -18.87 -8.86
C SER A 210 15.55 -20.12 -9.41
N LEU A 211 14.96 -20.03 -10.60
CA LEU A 211 14.30 -21.15 -11.26
C LEU A 211 15.30 -22.24 -11.65
N ALA A 212 16.44 -21.87 -12.23
CA ALA A 212 17.51 -22.82 -12.53
C ALA A 212 17.97 -23.56 -11.27
N LYS A 213 18.11 -22.85 -10.13
CA LYS A 213 18.46 -23.46 -8.84
C LYS A 213 17.41 -24.46 -8.38
N VAL A 214 16.12 -24.12 -8.41
CA VAL A 214 15.03 -25.06 -8.05
C VAL A 214 15.06 -26.29 -8.94
N ILE A 215 15.17 -26.12 -10.27
CA ILE A 215 15.16 -27.22 -11.24
C ILE A 215 16.37 -28.14 -11.05
N ASN A 216 17.55 -27.57 -10.82
CA ASN A 216 18.75 -28.36 -10.55
C ASN A 216 18.61 -29.18 -9.26
N LEU A 217 18.02 -28.62 -8.21
CA LEU A 217 17.78 -29.32 -6.93
C LEU A 217 16.72 -30.42 -7.04
N ILE A 218 15.58 -30.19 -7.72
CA ILE A 218 14.54 -31.22 -7.84
C ILE A 218 15.00 -32.41 -8.70
N ARG A 219 15.95 -32.19 -9.62
CA ARG A 219 16.52 -33.27 -10.45
C ARG A 219 17.41 -34.23 -9.67
N THR A 220 17.94 -33.83 -8.51
CA THR A 220 18.72 -34.73 -7.65
C THR A 220 17.83 -35.63 -6.78
N ILE A 221 16.51 -35.41 -6.76
CA ILE A 221 15.58 -36.22 -5.98
C ILE A 221 15.43 -37.59 -6.65
N ASP A 222 15.75 -38.65 -5.92
CA ASP A 222 15.49 -40.03 -6.37
C ASP A 222 13.98 -40.30 -6.44
N ARG A 223 13.55 -40.76 -7.62
CA ARG A 223 12.16 -41.07 -7.95
C ARG A 223 12.04 -42.44 -8.64
N THR A 224 13.08 -43.27 -8.59
CA THR A 224 13.10 -44.56 -9.31
C THR A 224 12.05 -45.55 -8.81
N HIS A 225 11.57 -45.40 -7.57
CA HIS A 225 10.49 -46.21 -7.01
C HIS A 225 9.09 -45.81 -7.51
N ILE A 226 8.97 -44.66 -8.19
CA ILE A 226 7.69 -44.11 -8.67
C ILE A 226 7.56 -44.41 -10.17
N GLN A 227 6.59 -45.24 -10.53
CA GLN A 227 6.34 -45.58 -11.92
C GLN A 227 5.36 -44.56 -12.54
N LEU A 228 5.88 -43.66 -13.38
CA LEU A 228 5.07 -42.72 -14.16
C LEU A 228 5.20 -43.00 -15.66
N GLY A 229 4.08 -43.12 -16.35
CA GLY A 229 4.05 -43.37 -17.79
C GLY A 229 2.65 -43.25 -18.39
N SER A 230 2.57 -43.08 -19.70
CA SER A 230 1.30 -42.92 -20.42
C SER A 230 0.58 -44.24 -20.72
N ASN A 231 1.28 -45.38 -20.66
CA ASN A 231 0.77 -46.71 -21.03
C ASN A 231 1.23 -47.79 -20.02
N LEU A 232 0.91 -47.60 -18.74
CA LEU A 232 1.20 -48.58 -17.69
C LEU A 232 0.06 -49.61 -17.58
N ALA A 233 0.37 -50.88 -17.30
CA ALA A 233 -0.65 -51.89 -17.02
C ALA A 233 -1.24 -51.68 -15.62
N ASN A 234 -2.56 -51.86 -15.45
CA ASN A 234 -3.28 -51.64 -14.18
C ASN A 234 -3.03 -50.26 -13.57
N SER A 235 -3.10 -49.22 -14.40
CA SER A 235 -2.74 -47.86 -14.05
C SER A 235 -3.94 -47.00 -13.63
N ILE A 236 -3.64 -45.96 -12.87
CA ILE A 236 -4.59 -44.93 -12.43
C ILE A 236 -4.07 -43.57 -12.95
N PRO A 237 -4.92 -42.70 -13.51
CA PRO A 237 -4.49 -41.38 -13.97
C PRO A 237 -4.03 -40.51 -12.79
N VAL A 238 -2.88 -39.84 -12.97
CA VAL A 238 -2.37 -38.90 -11.97
C VAL A 238 -2.92 -37.52 -12.28
N ILE A 239 -4.02 -37.15 -11.62
CA ILE A 239 -4.67 -35.85 -11.80
C ILE A 239 -4.21 -34.91 -10.69
N LEU A 240 -3.74 -33.72 -11.07
CA LEU A 240 -3.30 -32.69 -10.14
C LEU A 240 -4.49 -31.79 -9.77
N GLU A 241 -4.58 -31.41 -8.51
CA GLU A 241 -5.70 -30.59 -8.02
C GLU A 241 -5.72 -29.21 -8.67
N GLU A 242 -4.55 -28.60 -8.86
CA GLU A 242 -4.40 -27.30 -9.49
C GLU A 242 -4.87 -27.28 -10.97
N ASP A 243 -4.81 -28.42 -11.66
CA ASP A 243 -5.26 -28.55 -13.05
C ASP A 243 -6.77 -28.62 -13.15
N ILE A 244 -7.41 -29.27 -12.16
CA ILE A 244 -8.86 -29.29 -12.03
C ILE A 244 -9.36 -27.89 -11.67
N GLU A 245 -8.71 -27.22 -10.72
CA GLU A 245 -9.10 -25.89 -10.22
C GLU A 245 -9.07 -24.83 -11.33
N LEU A 246 -8.08 -24.90 -12.23
CA LEU A 246 -7.94 -23.97 -13.36
C LEU A 246 -8.47 -24.52 -14.69
N SER A 247 -9.28 -25.58 -14.66
CA SER A 247 -9.91 -26.13 -15.85
C SER A 247 -10.80 -25.09 -16.52
N GLY A 248 -10.55 -24.80 -17.80
CA GLY A 248 -11.27 -23.79 -18.57
C GLY A 248 -10.72 -22.36 -18.45
N PHE A 249 -9.65 -22.15 -17.67
CA PHE A 249 -9.01 -20.85 -17.54
C PHE A 249 -8.27 -20.46 -18.83
N TYR A 250 -8.74 -19.40 -19.49
CA TYR A 250 -8.32 -19.00 -20.84
C TYR A 250 -6.79 -18.96 -21.06
N PRO A 251 -5.98 -18.33 -20.16
CA PRO A 251 -4.52 -18.27 -20.33
C PRO A 251 -3.78 -19.61 -20.37
N LEU A 252 -4.43 -20.71 -19.97
CA LEU A 252 -3.86 -22.07 -19.92
C LEU A 252 -4.46 -23.02 -20.97
N LEU A 253 -5.40 -22.58 -21.80
CA LEU A 253 -6.14 -23.47 -22.72
C LEU A 253 -5.28 -24.15 -23.79
N THR A 254 -4.13 -23.56 -24.14
CA THR A 254 -3.22 -24.13 -25.15
C THR A 254 -2.29 -25.20 -24.58
N LEU A 255 -2.35 -25.46 -23.27
CA LEU A 255 -1.51 -26.46 -22.63
C LEU A 255 -1.89 -27.87 -23.14
N PRO A 256 -0.93 -28.70 -23.57
CA PRO A 256 -1.23 -30.06 -23.97
C PRO A 256 -1.79 -30.86 -22.79
N VAL A 257 -2.81 -31.68 -23.05
CA VAL A 257 -3.39 -32.57 -22.05
C VAL A 257 -2.36 -33.62 -21.63
N ASP A 258 -2.02 -33.62 -20.35
CA ASP A 258 -1.08 -34.57 -19.76
C ASP A 258 -1.81 -35.87 -19.36
N THR A 259 -1.41 -36.98 -19.97
CA THR A 259 -2.00 -38.32 -19.77
C THR A 259 -1.16 -39.23 -18.86
N LEU A 260 -0.23 -38.68 -18.07
CA LEU A 260 0.58 -39.48 -17.14
C LEU A 260 -0.26 -40.28 -16.14
N GLN A 261 0.07 -41.56 -16.03
CA GLN A 261 -0.57 -42.54 -15.15
C GLN A 261 0.48 -43.13 -14.20
N THR A 262 0.01 -43.73 -13.11
CA THR A 262 0.84 -44.46 -12.13
C THR A 262 0.26 -45.84 -11.87
N THR A 263 1.08 -46.79 -11.41
CA THR A 263 0.60 -48.10 -10.96
C THR A 263 -0.13 -48.01 -9.62
N SER A 264 -1.05 -48.95 -9.36
CA SER A 264 -1.81 -49.04 -8.10
C SER A 264 -0.94 -49.15 -6.83
N ASP A 265 0.28 -49.67 -6.99
CA ASP A 265 1.20 -49.92 -5.86
C ASP A 265 1.95 -48.66 -5.40
N THR A 266 1.89 -47.59 -6.20
CA THR A 266 2.57 -46.32 -5.91
C THR A 266 1.64 -45.37 -5.16
N SER A 267 2.16 -44.71 -4.13
CA SER A 267 1.42 -43.65 -3.42
C SER A 267 0.98 -42.55 -4.40
N LEU A 268 -0.32 -42.25 -4.44
CA LEU A 268 -0.87 -41.23 -5.32
C LEU A 268 -0.29 -39.84 -5.03
N ASP A 269 -0.01 -39.52 -3.77
CA ASP A 269 0.58 -38.24 -3.38
C ASP A 269 2.02 -38.10 -3.88
N GLU A 270 2.81 -39.18 -3.81
CA GLU A 270 4.17 -39.18 -4.37
C GLU A 270 4.15 -39.14 -5.90
N ALA A 271 3.19 -39.81 -6.53
CA ALA A 271 2.99 -39.74 -7.97
C ALA A 271 2.64 -38.31 -8.42
N LYS A 272 1.79 -37.59 -7.68
CA LYS A 272 1.47 -36.17 -7.94
C LYS A 272 2.68 -35.26 -7.76
N ASP A 273 3.43 -35.42 -6.67
CA ASP A 273 4.67 -34.65 -6.42
C ASP A 273 5.70 -34.92 -7.52
N SER A 274 5.86 -36.17 -7.93
CA SER A 274 6.75 -36.56 -9.04
C SER A 274 6.29 -36.00 -10.38
N LYS A 275 4.97 -35.99 -10.66
CA LYS A 275 4.40 -35.36 -11.87
C LYS A 275 4.71 -33.86 -11.92
N ARG A 276 4.58 -33.13 -10.80
CA ARG A 276 4.97 -31.70 -10.73
C ARG A 276 6.46 -31.51 -11.06
N ILE A 277 7.35 -32.35 -10.51
CA ILE A 277 8.79 -32.31 -10.83
C ILE A 277 9.03 -32.54 -12.33
N VAL A 278 8.38 -33.53 -12.94
CA VAL A 278 8.48 -33.79 -14.39
C VAL A 278 8.07 -32.57 -15.20
N ARG A 279 6.97 -31.91 -14.83
CA ARG A 279 6.48 -30.69 -15.52
C ARG A 279 7.48 -29.53 -15.42
N LEU A 280 8.05 -29.27 -14.24
CA LEU A 280 9.06 -28.22 -14.08
C LEU A 280 10.35 -28.54 -14.86
N CYS A 281 10.78 -29.80 -14.91
CA CYS A 281 11.94 -30.20 -15.71
C CYS A 281 11.68 -30.03 -17.21
N PHE A 282 10.50 -30.45 -17.67
CA PHE A 282 10.06 -30.24 -19.06
C PHE A 282 10.06 -28.75 -19.43
N PHE A 283 9.64 -27.87 -18.52
CA PHE A 283 9.70 -26.43 -18.76
C PHE A 283 11.14 -25.94 -18.95
N ALA A 284 12.11 -26.45 -18.19
CA ALA A 284 13.53 -26.15 -18.39
C ALA A 284 14.01 -26.55 -19.79
N ASP A 285 13.65 -27.76 -20.23
CA ASP A 285 13.99 -28.25 -21.56
C ASP A 285 13.32 -27.42 -22.66
N TYR A 286 12.08 -27.00 -22.44
CA TYR A 286 11.37 -26.07 -23.31
C TYR A 286 12.11 -24.74 -23.47
N LEU A 287 12.59 -24.14 -22.36
CA LEU A 287 13.35 -22.88 -22.38
C LEU A 287 14.70 -23.02 -23.12
N CYS A 288 15.32 -24.20 -23.08
CA CYS A 288 16.52 -24.51 -23.89
C CYS A 288 16.18 -24.65 -25.38
N GLY A 289 14.98 -25.14 -25.71
CA GLY A 289 14.52 -25.39 -27.08
C GLY A 289 13.92 -24.19 -27.81
N LEU A 290 13.81 -23.02 -27.15
CA LEU A 290 13.31 -21.79 -27.77
C LEU A 290 14.24 -21.29 -28.88
N LYS A 291 13.68 -20.61 -29.89
CA LYS A 291 14.46 -19.98 -30.98
C LYS A 291 15.57 -19.07 -30.46
N GLN A 292 15.25 -18.30 -29.42
CA GLN A 292 16.22 -17.59 -28.59
C GLN A 292 16.24 -18.30 -27.23
N PRO A 293 17.27 -19.13 -26.94
CA PRO A 293 17.29 -19.93 -25.73
C PRO A 293 17.41 -19.02 -24.51
N VAL A 294 16.52 -19.22 -23.55
CA VAL A 294 16.55 -18.52 -22.25
C VAL A 294 17.45 -19.28 -21.28
N PHE A 295 17.48 -20.61 -21.38
CA PHE A 295 18.33 -21.51 -20.59
C PHE A 295 19.35 -22.23 -21.47
N ILE A 296 20.45 -22.64 -20.84
CA ILE A 296 21.48 -23.51 -21.41
C ILE A 296 21.67 -24.67 -20.44
N TYR A 297 21.69 -25.89 -20.98
CA TYR A 297 22.01 -27.09 -20.22
C TYR A 297 23.51 -27.40 -20.34
N ASP A 298 24.23 -27.36 -19.23
CA ASP A 298 25.61 -27.81 -19.14
C ASP A 298 25.64 -29.34 -19.06
N VAL A 299 26.11 -29.99 -20.12
CA VAL A 299 26.19 -31.45 -20.20
C VAL A 299 27.23 -32.03 -19.24
N GLN A 300 28.30 -31.29 -18.93
CA GLN A 300 29.38 -31.74 -18.05
C GLN A 300 28.93 -31.69 -16.58
N GLN A 301 28.38 -30.56 -16.17
CA GLN A 301 27.87 -30.37 -14.80
C GLN A 301 26.48 -30.98 -14.60
N LYS A 302 25.79 -31.33 -15.69
CA LYS A 302 24.39 -31.79 -15.71
C LYS A 302 23.44 -30.79 -15.06
N THR A 303 23.66 -29.50 -15.27
CA THR A 303 22.90 -28.41 -14.64
C THR A 303 22.41 -27.39 -15.67
N TYR A 304 21.26 -26.77 -15.40
CA TYR A 304 20.74 -25.65 -16.17
C TYR A 304 21.33 -24.33 -15.66
N HIS A 305 21.59 -23.42 -16.59
CA HIS A 305 22.04 -22.05 -16.34
C HIS A 305 21.27 -21.07 -17.24
N PRO A 306 20.98 -19.84 -16.78
CA PRO A 306 20.47 -18.80 -17.66
C PRO A 306 21.46 -18.50 -18.79
N ALA A 307 20.94 -18.29 -20.00
CA ALA A 307 21.73 -17.85 -21.14
C ALA A 307 22.21 -16.40 -20.88
N LEU A 308 23.51 -16.22 -20.58
CA LEU A 308 24.08 -14.91 -20.27
C LEU A 308 24.03 -13.95 -21.49
N LYS A 309 23.01 -13.08 -21.54
CA LYS A 309 23.05 -11.61 -21.76
C LYS A 309 21.68 -11.11 -22.26
N SER A 310 20.89 -10.56 -21.35
CA SER A 310 20.00 -9.42 -21.63
C SER A 310 20.85 -8.19 -21.97
N SER A 311 21.49 -8.19 -23.14
CA SER A 311 22.21 -7.05 -23.70
C SER A 311 21.49 -6.58 -24.95
N ILE A 312 20.31 -5.96 -24.78
CA ILE A 312 19.69 -5.11 -25.82
C ILE A 312 20.09 -3.63 -25.61
N HIS A 313 20.83 -3.30 -24.55
CA HIS A 313 21.39 -1.96 -24.35
C HIS A 313 22.84 -1.86 -24.84
N SER A 314 23.05 -1.77 -26.15
CA SER A 314 24.31 -1.23 -26.73
C SER A 314 24.20 -0.68 -28.16
N GLU A 315 23.03 -0.30 -28.68
CA GLU A 315 22.94 0.35 -30.01
C GLU A 315 22.00 1.56 -30.10
N ARG A 316 21.76 2.29 -29.00
CA ARG A 316 21.09 3.60 -29.08
C ARG A 316 21.93 4.81 -28.65
N SER A 317 23.20 4.60 -28.35
CA SER A 317 24.18 5.66 -28.07
C SER A 317 25.19 5.76 -29.21
N LYS A 318 24.73 6.21 -30.38
CA LYS A 318 25.58 6.90 -31.35
C LYS A 318 24.84 8.15 -31.81
N SER A 319 25.18 9.26 -31.18
CA SER A 319 25.04 10.59 -31.77
C SER A 319 25.78 10.62 -33.11
N PRO A 320 25.22 11.25 -34.15
CA PRO A 320 26.00 11.90 -35.18
C PRO A 320 26.10 13.38 -34.82
N THR A 321 27.33 13.79 -34.52
CA THR A 321 27.78 15.18 -34.54
C THR A 321 27.54 15.82 -35.91
N ASN A 322 27.06 17.07 -35.87
CA ASN A 322 27.16 18.15 -36.84
C ASN A 322 27.66 17.81 -38.25
N ASP A 323 26.80 18.02 -39.25
CA ASP A 323 27.20 18.77 -40.43
C ASP A 323 26.06 19.71 -40.87
N ASN A 324 26.38 21.00 -40.84
CA ASN A 324 25.58 22.09 -41.37
C ASN A 324 25.59 22.03 -42.90
N GLN A 325 24.42 22.07 -43.54
CA GLN A 325 24.21 22.95 -44.69
C GLN A 325 22.72 23.20 -44.96
N ASN A 326 22.40 24.50 -45.01
CA ASN A 326 21.13 25.15 -45.24
C ASN A 326 20.39 24.65 -46.49
N LEU A 327 19.06 24.53 -46.41
CA LEU A 327 18.15 25.19 -47.35
C LEU A 327 16.73 25.27 -46.77
N SER A 328 16.29 26.52 -46.64
CA SER A 328 15.04 27.10 -46.15
C SER A 328 13.79 26.71 -46.93
N LEU A 329 12.63 26.69 -46.23
CA LEU A 329 11.43 27.51 -46.53
C LEU A 329 10.33 27.25 -45.49
N ASP A 330 10.19 28.22 -44.58
CA ASP A 330 9.00 28.87 -44.00
C ASP A 330 7.70 28.08 -43.78
N HIS A 331 7.28 27.99 -42.50
CA HIS A 331 5.97 28.52 -42.06
C HIS A 331 5.92 28.66 -40.52
N GLU A 332 5.93 29.91 -40.06
CA GLU A 332 5.64 30.34 -38.69
C GLU A 332 4.15 30.13 -38.36
N TYR A 333 3.86 29.55 -37.19
CA TYR A 333 2.58 29.76 -36.51
C TYR A 333 2.83 30.47 -35.19
N ASN A 334 2.57 31.77 -35.24
CA ASN A 334 2.47 32.68 -34.10
C ASN A 334 1.28 32.28 -33.21
N THR A 335 1.57 32.06 -31.94
CA THR A 335 0.64 32.21 -30.83
C THR A 335 0.22 33.67 -30.70
N ASN A 336 -1.07 33.97 -30.85
CA ASN A 336 -1.78 35.09 -30.22
C ASN A 336 -3.24 35.10 -30.73
N GLU A 337 -4.21 34.63 -29.93
CA GLU A 337 -5.53 35.29 -29.90
C GLU A 337 -6.17 35.17 -28.49
N PRO A 338 -6.79 36.24 -27.96
CA PRO A 338 -7.38 36.29 -26.63
C PRO A 338 -8.87 35.96 -26.64
N ILE A 339 -9.31 35.11 -25.71
CA ILE A 339 -10.74 34.86 -25.44
C ILE A 339 -11.28 36.03 -24.59
N SER A 340 -12.08 36.88 -25.22
CA SER A 340 -12.77 38.01 -24.60
C SER A 340 -14.06 37.54 -23.88
N PRO A 341 -14.40 38.11 -22.70
CA PRO A 341 -15.54 37.70 -21.89
C PRO A 341 -16.88 38.20 -22.45
N LEU A 342 -17.89 37.31 -22.39
CA LEU A 342 -19.28 37.57 -22.71
C LEU A 342 -19.82 38.79 -21.93
N SER A 343 -20.07 39.88 -22.65
CA SER A 343 -20.76 41.07 -22.17
C SER A 343 -22.28 40.87 -22.26
N ASN A 344 -22.94 40.92 -21.10
CA ASN A 344 -24.39 41.05 -20.93
C ASN A 344 -24.93 42.27 -21.70
N SER A 345 -25.87 42.03 -22.60
CA SER A 345 -26.75 43.06 -23.16
C SER A 345 -28.06 43.02 -22.37
N ASN A 346 -28.23 43.96 -21.44
CA ASN A 346 -29.54 44.34 -20.90
C ASN A 346 -29.82 45.76 -21.39
N ASN A 347 -30.60 45.87 -22.48
CA ASN A 347 -31.31 47.09 -22.80
C ASN A 347 -32.64 47.09 -22.03
N ILE A 348 -32.88 48.20 -21.35
CA ILE A 348 -34.08 48.53 -20.59
C ILE A 348 -35.17 48.98 -21.57
N ASP A 349 -36.42 48.60 -21.31
CA ASP A 349 -37.58 49.47 -21.58
C ASP A 349 -38.47 49.52 -20.31
N PRO A 350 -39.04 50.68 -19.95
CA PRO A 350 -39.52 50.98 -18.60
C PRO A 350 -41.03 50.79 -18.49
N SER A 351 -41.50 50.21 -17.38
CA SER A 351 -42.87 50.50 -16.93
C SER A 351 -43.10 50.13 -15.47
N SER A 352 -43.51 51.15 -14.74
CA SER A 352 -44.27 51.18 -13.48
C SER A 352 -43.51 51.00 -12.15
N PRO A 353 -43.97 51.72 -11.11
CA PRO A 353 -43.18 52.16 -9.97
C PRO A 353 -43.43 51.29 -8.73
N ASP A 354 -42.44 51.15 -7.86
CA ASP A 354 -42.57 51.39 -6.41
C ASP A 354 -41.37 50.85 -5.62
N SER A 355 -41.17 51.47 -4.46
CA SER A 355 -40.27 51.12 -3.36
C SER A 355 -38.80 51.59 -3.47
N ILE A 356 -38.65 52.88 -3.17
CA ILE A 356 -37.45 53.45 -2.55
C ILE A 356 -37.34 52.87 -1.13
N ILE A 357 -36.56 51.80 -0.93
CA ILE A 357 -35.87 51.35 0.31
C ILE A 357 -35.04 50.15 -0.17
N ASP A 358 -33.71 50.27 -0.30
CA ASP A 358 -32.71 49.16 -0.38
C ASP A 358 -31.33 49.58 -0.94
N GLY A 359 -31.15 50.86 -1.29
CA GLY A 359 -29.89 51.35 -1.86
C GLY A 359 -28.69 51.36 -0.90
N ILE A 360 -28.92 51.33 0.42
CA ILE A 360 -27.85 51.41 1.43
C ILE A 360 -27.32 50.01 1.77
N ASP A 361 -28.20 49.03 1.93
CA ASP A 361 -27.84 47.67 2.33
C ASP A 361 -27.14 46.89 1.20
N MET A 362 -27.60 47.06 -0.05
CA MET A 362 -26.95 46.41 -1.21
C MET A 362 -25.52 46.91 -1.47
N LYS A 363 -25.23 48.17 -1.12
CA LYS A 363 -23.91 48.78 -1.29
C LYS A 363 -22.95 48.31 -0.19
N GLU A 364 -23.45 48.14 1.02
CA GLU A 364 -22.70 47.61 2.15
C GLU A 364 -22.41 46.11 1.99
N LEU A 365 -23.37 45.33 1.50
CA LEU A 365 -23.20 43.92 1.13
C LEU A 365 -22.18 43.73 0.00
N LYS A 366 -22.19 44.61 -1.02
CA LYS A 366 -21.16 44.59 -2.08
C LYS A 366 -19.77 44.92 -1.54
N ARG A 367 -19.67 45.83 -0.57
CA ARG A 367 -18.40 46.15 0.11
C ARG A 367 -17.91 44.96 0.94
N LYS A 368 -18.80 44.33 1.71
CA LYS A 368 -18.50 43.16 2.55
C LYS A 368 -18.10 41.95 1.70
N LYS A 369 -18.76 41.73 0.55
CA LYS A 369 -18.39 40.72 -0.44
C LYS A 369 -16.97 40.92 -0.98
N ARG A 370 -16.63 42.13 -1.43
CA ARG A 370 -15.27 42.44 -1.91
C ARG A 370 -14.21 42.29 -0.82
N GLN A 371 -14.53 42.65 0.42
CA GLN A 371 -13.62 42.45 1.56
C GLN A 371 -13.38 40.98 1.84
N LEU A 372 -14.41 40.14 1.80
CA LEU A 372 -14.30 38.70 1.99
C LEU A 372 -13.55 38.03 0.83
N GLU A 373 -13.80 38.45 -0.42
CA GLU A 373 -13.07 37.98 -1.60
C GLU A 373 -11.58 38.33 -1.51
N HIS A 374 -11.24 39.54 -1.03
CA HIS A 374 -9.86 39.94 -0.79
C HIS A 374 -9.21 39.12 0.34
N GLN A 375 -9.90 38.92 1.46
CA GLN A 375 -9.41 38.10 2.56
C GLN A 375 -9.17 36.65 2.15
N LEU A 376 -10.07 36.08 1.34
CA LEU A 376 -9.97 34.71 0.83
C LEU A 376 -8.80 34.59 -0.16
N ALA A 377 -8.62 35.57 -1.05
CA ALA A 377 -7.49 35.62 -1.97
C ALA A 377 -6.14 35.79 -1.25
N GLU A 378 -6.08 36.61 -0.20
CA GLU A 378 -4.89 36.75 0.65
C GLU A 378 -4.57 35.45 1.39
N LYS A 379 -5.59 34.80 1.95
CA LYS A 379 -5.44 33.51 2.63
C LYS A 379 -4.96 32.41 1.67
N GLN A 380 -5.55 32.33 0.48
CA GLN A 380 -5.10 31.40 -0.57
C GLN A 380 -3.68 31.68 -1.04
N LYS A 381 -3.30 32.95 -1.18
CA LYS A 381 -1.93 33.34 -1.54
C LYS A 381 -0.93 32.99 -0.44
N GLN A 382 -1.29 33.18 0.83
CA GLN A 382 -0.48 32.75 1.97
C GLN A 382 -0.34 31.23 2.01
N GLU A 383 -1.42 30.47 1.84
CA GLU A 383 -1.39 29.01 1.78
C GLU A 383 -0.54 28.50 0.62
N GLN A 384 -0.60 29.14 -0.55
CA GLN A 384 0.20 28.77 -1.71
C GLN A 384 1.69 29.02 -1.48
N VAL A 385 2.05 30.18 -0.92
CA VAL A 385 3.44 30.50 -0.55
C VAL A 385 3.97 29.52 0.49
N VAL A 386 3.18 29.16 1.49
CA VAL A 386 3.56 28.15 2.49
C VAL A 386 3.73 26.78 1.86
N LYS A 387 2.84 26.34 0.97
CA LYS A 387 2.95 25.07 0.24
C LYS A 387 4.18 25.01 -0.67
N ASP A 388 4.44 26.06 -1.43
CA ASP A 388 5.58 26.14 -2.36
C ASP A 388 6.93 26.12 -1.60
N ILE A 389 6.96 26.70 -0.40
CA ILE A 389 8.15 26.72 0.45
C ILE A 389 8.32 25.40 1.23
N LEU A 390 7.23 24.77 1.68
CA LEU A 390 7.25 23.42 2.24
C LEU A 390 7.71 22.36 1.22
N ASN A 391 7.52 22.62 -0.08
CA ASN A 391 8.03 21.79 -1.17
C ASN A 391 9.52 22.05 -1.51
N THR A 392 10.14 23.07 -0.92
CA THR A 392 11.58 23.32 -1.06
C THR A 392 12.35 22.38 -0.13
N SER A 393 13.42 21.74 -0.61
CA SER A 393 14.22 20.71 0.08
C SER A 393 14.97 21.20 1.34
N ARG A 394 14.22 21.63 2.36
CA ARG A 394 14.72 22.13 3.64
C ARG A 394 14.24 21.23 4.78
N LEU A 395 15.07 21.11 5.83
CA LEU A 395 14.69 20.40 7.05
C LEU A 395 13.55 21.15 7.76
N ILE A 396 12.46 20.43 8.09
CA ILE A 396 11.34 20.97 8.87
C ILE A 396 11.45 20.40 10.29
N GLU A 397 11.64 21.26 11.28
CA GLU A 397 11.58 20.92 12.69
C GLU A 397 10.18 21.25 13.22
N ILE A 398 9.49 20.29 13.83
CA ILE A 398 8.19 20.50 14.48
C ILE A 398 8.40 20.47 15.98
N GLU A 399 8.35 21.62 16.63
CA GLU A 399 8.40 21.74 18.08
C GLU A 399 7.00 21.55 18.68
N VAL A 400 6.80 20.43 19.39
CA VAL A 400 5.52 20.02 19.96
C VAL A 400 5.49 20.32 21.45
N ILE A 401 4.58 21.20 21.88
CA ILE A 401 4.29 21.54 23.28
C ILE A 401 2.82 21.20 23.54
N PRO A 402 2.48 19.95 23.90
CA PRO A 402 1.10 19.51 23.96
C PRO A 402 0.32 20.25 25.05
N ARG A 403 -0.66 21.05 24.63
CA ARG A 403 -1.66 21.72 25.48
C ARG A 403 -3.08 21.26 25.15
N PHE A 404 -3.33 20.96 23.88
CA PHE A 404 -4.62 20.48 23.40
C PHE A 404 -4.49 19.06 22.87
N ILE A 405 -5.39 18.19 23.31
CA ILE A 405 -5.49 16.82 22.80
C ILE A 405 -6.81 16.68 22.06
N VAL A 406 -6.74 16.29 20.80
CA VAL A 406 -7.92 15.92 20.01
C VAL A 406 -7.97 14.41 19.95
N LEU A 407 -9.00 13.79 20.54
CA LEU A 407 -9.26 12.36 20.44
C LEU A 407 -10.17 12.10 19.23
N ASP A 408 -10.17 10.91 18.63
CA ASP A 408 -11.20 10.50 17.64
C ASP A 408 -12.34 9.68 18.30
N THR A 409 -13.38 9.34 17.52
CA THR A 409 -14.52 8.50 17.99
C THR A 409 -14.04 7.15 18.51
N ASN A 410 -13.12 6.51 17.79
CA ASN A 410 -12.60 5.18 18.09
C ASN A 410 -11.81 5.14 19.40
N CYS A 411 -11.12 6.23 19.74
CA CYS A 411 -10.42 6.36 21.01
C CYS A 411 -11.38 6.27 22.20
N PHE A 412 -12.58 6.87 22.09
CA PHE A 412 -13.58 6.76 23.16
C PHE A 412 -14.12 5.35 23.30
N VAL A 413 -14.30 4.62 22.21
CA VAL A 413 -14.76 3.23 22.26
C VAL A 413 -13.67 2.35 22.90
N ASN A 414 -12.43 2.43 22.40
CA ASN A 414 -11.36 1.52 22.80
C ASN A 414 -10.71 1.84 24.15
N TYR A 415 -10.61 3.13 24.51
CA TYR A 415 -9.78 3.58 25.65
C TYR A 415 -10.55 4.40 26.69
N LEU A 416 -11.88 4.29 26.75
CA LEU A 416 -12.70 5.07 27.68
C LEU A 416 -12.18 5.11 29.13
N PRO A 417 -11.77 3.98 29.76
CA PRO A 417 -11.33 4.00 31.15
C PRO A 417 -10.06 4.84 31.35
N ILE A 418 -9.16 4.78 30.38
CA ILE A 418 -7.90 5.52 30.39
C ILE A 418 -8.19 7.00 30.21
N ILE A 419 -9.01 7.36 29.22
CA ILE A 419 -9.43 8.73 28.95
C ILE A 419 -10.12 9.35 30.18
N TYR A 420 -11.03 8.62 30.81
CA TYR A 420 -11.70 9.09 32.02
C TYR A 420 -10.70 9.38 33.16
N LYS A 421 -9.73 8.48 33.38
CA LYS A 421 -8.69 8.66 34.38
C LYS A 421 -7.86 9.92 34.10
N LEU A 422 -7.49 10.13 32.84
CA LEU A 422 -6.75 11.32 32.40
C LEU A 422 -7.54 12.61 32.63
N ILE A 423 -8.84 12.60 32.32
CA ILE A 423 -9.73 13.74 32.55
C ILE A 423 -9.90 14.02 34.05
N LYS A 424 -9.84 13.02 34.94
CA LYS A 424 -10.04 13.22 36.39
C LYS A 424 -8.78 13.45 37.21
N GLN A 425 -7.60 13.18 36.66
CA GLN A 425 -6.33 13.43 37.35
C GLN A 425 -6.04 14.94 37.51
N GLU A 426 -6.17 15.52 38.70
CA GLU A 426 -5.89 16.95 38.95
C GLU A 426 -4.39 17.29 38.96
N LYS A 427 -3.51 16.30 39.16
CA LYS A 427 -2.05 16.47 39.31
C LYS A 427 -1.28 15.97 38.09
N GLN A 428 -1.61 16.46 36.89
CA GLN A 428 -0.80 16.19 35.71
C GLN A 428 0.29 17.25 35.57
N LYS A 429 1.48 16.83 35.10
CA LYS A 429 2.61 17.74 34.79
C LYS A 429 2.33 18.64 33.58
N PHE A 430 1.26 18.35 32.84
CA PHE A 430 0.83 19.08 31.66
C PHE A 430 -0.53 19.73 31.93
N HIS A 431 -0.70 20.99 31.56
CA HIS A 431 -2.02 21.60 31.45
C HIS A 431 -2.69 21.12 30.16
N LEU A 432 -3.16 19.87 30.14
CA LEU A 432 -3.87 19.30 29.00
C LEU A 432 -5.35 19.69 29.06
N SER A 433 -5.76 20.48 28.08
CA SER A 433 -7.16 20.65 27.74
C SER A 433 -7.52 19.61 26.68
N PHE A 434 -8.40 18.69 27.02
CA PHE A 434 -8.99 17.74 26.10
C PHE A 434 -10.02 18.48 25.24
N LEU A 435 -9.75 18.54 23.94
CA LEU A 435 -10.63 19.12 22.95
C LEU A 435 -11.41 18.00 22.24
N PHE A 436 -12.72 18.04 22.40
CA PHE A 436 -13.69 17.09 21.87
C PHE A 436 -14.32 17.71 20.63
N CYS A 437 -13.92 17.29 19.44
CA CYS A 437 -14.64 17.70 18.24
C CYS A 437 -15.79 16.76 17.94
N LEU A 438 -17.03 17.20 18.21
CA LEU A 438 -18.27 16.68 17.61
C LEU A 438 -18.48 15.16 17.54
N PHE A 439 -17.85 14.40 18.43
CA PHE A 439 -18.00 12.94 18.48
C PHE A 439 -19.34 12.48 18.98
N ILE A 440 -20.10 13.36 19.61
CA ILE A 440 -21.34 12.91 20.23
C ILE A 440 -22.30 12.42 19.15
N CYS A 441 -22.47 13.11 18.02
CA CYS A 441 -23.48 12.67 17.04
C CYS A 441 -23.18 11.26 16.51
N GLU A 442 -21.90 10.89 16.38
CA GLU A 442 -21.48 9.54 15.97
C GLU A 442 -21.60 8.53 17.11
N LEU A 443 -21.18 8.88 18.33
CA LEU A 443 -21.36 8.05 19.52
C LEU A 443 -22.85 7.83 19.87
N ASP A 444 -23.70 8.83 19.66
CA ASP A 444 -25.15 8.77 19.79
C ASP A 444 -25.73 7.83 18.73
N LYS A 445 -25.31 7.94 17.46
CA LYS A 445 -25.70 6.99 16.39
C LYS A 445 -25.28 5.55 16.73
N LEU A 446 -24.07 5.36 17.24
CA LEU A 446 -23.54 4.06 17.71
C LEU A 446 -24.24 3.54 18.97
N SER A 447 -24.80 4.43 19.79
CA SER A 447 -25.56 4.04 20.99
C SER A 447 -26.95 3.49 20.69
N VAL A 448 -27.54 3.87 19.55
CA VAL A 448 -28.92 3.53 19.15
C VAL A 448 -28.98 2.38 18.14
N THR A 449 -27.96 2.20 17.30
CA THR A 449 -28.03 1.28 16.14
C THR A 449 -27.54 -0.13 16.48
N THR A 450 -28.43 -1.13 16.41
CA THR A 450 -28.07 -2.56 16.33
C THR A 450 -28.69 -3.15 15.07
N ILE A 451 -27.95 -3.17 13.96
CA ILE A 451 -28.29 -3.99 12.80
C ILE A 451 -27.02 -4.74 12.39
N VAL A 452 -26.89 -5.99 12.81
CA VAL A 452 -25.94 -6.93 12.20
C VAL A 452 -26.43 -8.37 12.36
N ASP A 453 -26.12 -9.20 11.35
CA ASP A 453 -26.29 -10.65 11.32
C ASP A 453 -25.56 -11.37 12.49
N ASP A 454 -25.99 -12.61 12.79
CA ASP A 454 -25.72 -13.41 13.99
C ASP A 454 -24.22 -13.50 14.39
N ASP A 455 -23.30 -13.47 13.41
CA ASP A 455 -21.85 -13.62 13.65
C ASP A 455 -21.14 -12.36 14.19
N SER A 456 -21.79 -11.19 14.21
CA SER A 456 -21.20 -9.91 14.67
C SER A 456 -21.89 -9.27 15.87
N TYR A 457 -22.84 -9.98 16.49
CA TYR A 457 -23.66 -9.45 17.59
C TYR A 457 -22.83 -9.03 18.81
N GLU A 458 -21.87 -9.86 19.25
CA GLU A 458 -21.07 -9.57 20.44
C GLU A 458 -20.20 -8.31 20.29
N HIS A 459 -19.60 -8.12 19.11
CA HIS A 459 -18.78 -6.94 18.83
C HIS A 459 -19.65 -5.68 18.74
N ALA A 460 -20.78 -5.75 18.05
CA ALA A 460 -21.72 -4.64 17.95
C ALA A 460 -22.26 -4.21 19.33
N GLU A 461 -22.58 -5.18 20.19
CA GLU A 461 -23.06 -4.92 21.55
C GLU A 461 -21.96 -4.31 22.44
N MET A 462 -20.70 -4.74 22.28
CA MET A 462 -19.55 -4.12 22.96
C MET A 462 -19.41 -2.64 22.57
N VAL A 463 -19.41 -2.34 21.27
CA VAL A 463 -19.28 -0.97 20.73
C VAL A 463 -20.43 -0.09 21.20
N ARG A 464 -21.66 -0.60 21.15
CA ARG A 464 -22.85 0.11 21.65
C ARG A 464 -22.74 0.45 23.14
N ARG A 465 -22.37 -0.53 23.97
CA ARG A 465 -22.18 -0.34 25.42
C ARG A 465 -21.10 0.69 25.73
N GLN A 466 -19.97 0.64 25.04
CA GLN A 466 -18.88 1.60 25.22
C GLN A 466 -19.27 3.01 24.75
N SER A 467 -20.01 3.12 23.65
CA SER A 467 -20.51 4.40 23.14
C SER A 467 -21.47 5.08 24.13
N ILE A 468 -22.39 4.32 24.73
CA ILE A 468 -23.29 4.83 25.79
C ILE A 468 -22.51 5.35 26.99
N GLN A 469 -21.49 4.59 27.43
CA GLN A 469 -20.66 4.99 28.56
C GLN A 469 -19.85 6.27 28.24
N ALA A 470 -19.36 6.38 27.01
CA ALA A 470 -18.62 7.56 26.55
C ALA A 470 -19.50 8.81 26.52
N VAL A 471 -20.71 8.73 25.96
CA VAL A 471 -21.67 9.84 25.93
C VAL A 471 -22.00 10.29 27.35
N LYS A 472 -22.32 9.36 28.25
CA LYS A 472 -22.62 9.66 29.65
C LYS A 472 -21.46 10.36 30.36
N MET A 473 -20.23 9.87 30.16
CA MET A 473 -19.03 10.47 30.72
C MET A 473 -18.86 11.93 30.25
N ILE A 474 -19.04 12.18 28.94
CA ILE A 474 -18.92 13.51 28.37
C ILE A 474 -19.99 14.44 28.96
N GLU A 475 -21.23 13.97 29.06
CA GLU A 475 -22.33 14.74 29.67
C GLU A 475 -22.06 15.10 31.13
N GLU A 476 -21.54 14.17 31.92
CA GLU A 476 -21.12 14.43 33.30
C GLU A 476 -20.01 15.49 33.37
N CYS A 477 -19.07 15.49 32.43
CA CYS A 477 -17.99 16.48 32.37
C CYS A 477 -18.53 17.88 32.05
N PHE A 478 -19.47 18.01 31.11
CA PHE A 478 -20.10 19.30 30.81
C PHE A 478 -21.02 19.78 31.93
N ALA A 479 -21.79 18.89 32.56
CA ALA A 479 -22.65 19.21 33.70
C ALA A 479 -21.83 19.71 34.91
N SER A 480 -20.66 19.12 35.14
CA SER A 480 -19.73 19.51 36.21
C SER A 480 -18.83 20.71 35.85
N LYS A 481 -18.94 21.26 34.64
CA LYS A 481 -18.09 22.36 34.11
C LYS A 481 -16.60 22.03 34.23
N GLU A 482 -16.22 20.81 33.88
CA GLU A 482 -14.82 20.37 33.89
C GLU A 482 -13.99 21.23 32.92
N ARG A 483 -13.09 22.06 33.47
CA ARG A 483 -12.33 23.07 32.70
C ARG A 483 -11.41 22.47 31.63
N ARG A 484 -11.09 21.19 31.76
CA ARG A 484 -10.21 20.45 30.85
C ARG A 484 -10.98 19.75 29.73
N VAL A 485 -12.30 19.84 29.71
CA VAL A 485 -13.14 19.25 28.67
C VAL A 485 -13.78 20.40 27.89
N GLN A 486 -13.44 20.51 26.61
CA GLN A 486 -13.96 21.54 25.72
C GLN A 486 -14.53 20.88 24.47
N ALA A 487 -15.73 21.26 24.03
CA ALA A 487 -16.24 20.81 22.74
C ALA A 487 -16.03 21.89 21.68
N MET A 488 -15.84 21.51 20.42
CA MET A 488 -15.65 22.46 19.32
C MET A 488 -16.46 22.07 18.09
N THR A 489 -17.04 23.07 17.41
CA THR A 489 -17.74 22.90 16.13
C THR A 489 -16.78 22.71 14.95
N GLY A 490 -17.26 22.19 13.81
CA GLY A 490 -16.48 22.10 12.58
C GLY A 490 -15.97 23.47 12.11
N GLU A 491 -16.71 24.54 12.40
CA GLU A 491 -16.33 25.93 12.14
C GLU A 491 -15.31 26.49 13.14
N GLY A 492 -15.24 25.95 14.36
CA GLY A 492 -14.16 26.24 15.32
C GLY A 492 -14.58 26.97 16.57
N THR A 493 -15.88 27.06 16.77
CA THR A 493 -16.47 27.67 17.94
C THR A 493 -16.39 26.68 19.09
N VAL A 494 -15.76 27.08 20.21
CA VAL A 494 -15.77 26.30 21.43
C VAL A 494 -17.16 26.39 22.06
N LEU A 495 -17.72 25.23 22.41
CA LEU A 495 -19.07 25.10 22.96
C LEU A 495 -19.02 25.02 24.47
N ASP A 496 -19.83 25.85 25.14
CA ASP A 496 -20.04 25.80 26.59
C ASP A 496 -21.08 24.74 27.00
N SER A 497 -21.90 24.29 26.04
CA SER A 497 -22.95 23.29 26.24
C SER A 497 -23.04 22.39 25.02
N ILE A 498 -23.33 21.12 25.27
CA ILE A 498 -23.55 20.09 24.28
C ILE A 498 -25.03 19.71 24.19
N GLN A 499 -25.98 20.53 24.63
CA GLN A 499 -27.41 20.11 24.58
C GLN A 499 -27.99 20.04 23.15
N PHE A 500 -27.39 20.75 22.19
CA PHE A 500 -27.80 20.74 20.79
C PHE A 500 -26.60 20.33 19.93
N ARG A 501 -26.59 19.08 19.48
CA ARG A 501 -25.48 18.46 18.73
C ARG A 501 -26.02 17.98 17.38
N ASN A 502 -25.79 18.75 16.31
CA ASN A 502 -26.36 18.49 14.97
C ASN A 502 -25.32 18.39 13.85
N GLU A 503 -24.02 18.44 14.16
CA GLU A 503 -22.97 18.37 13.13
C GLU A 503 -22.48 16.93 12.93
N GLU A 504 -22.34 16.52 11.67
CA GLU A 504 -21.77 15.22 11.33
C GLU A 504 -20.25 15.26 11.46
N SER A 505 -19.69 14.26 12.15
CA SER A 505 -18.25 14.07 12.29
C SER A 505 -17.70 13.33 11.07
N ASN A 506 -16.60 13.85 10.51
CA ASN A 506 -15.78 13.15 9.53
C ASN A 506 -14.30 13.51 9.77
N ASP A 507 -13.37 12.79 9.15
CA ASP A 507 -11.93 13.02 9.28
C ASP A 507 -11.50 14.47 9.02
N ASP A 508 -12.12 15.13 8.04
CA ASP A 508 -11.76 16.50 7.67
C ASP A 508 -12.23 17.52 8.71
N THR A 509 -13.36 17.26 9.38
CA THR A 509 -13.82 18.04 10.53
C THR A 509 -12.85 17.89 11.71
N ILE A 510 -12.40 16.66 12.01
CA ILE A 510 -11.44 16.39 13.09
C ILE A 510 -10.11 17.10 12.83
N LEU A 511 -9.61 17.04 11.60
CA LEU A 511 -8.39 17.74 11.20
C LEU A 511 -8.58 19.25 11.17
N GLY A 512 -9.73 19.73 10.72
CA GLY A 512 -10.11 21.14 10.75
C GLY A 512 -10.05 21.72 12.17
N CYS A 513 -10.45 20.94 13.17
CA CYS A 513 -10.26 21.30 14.57
C CYS A 513 -8.79 21.40 14.97
N CYS A 514 -7.97 20.40 14.62
CA CYS A 514 -6.54 20.41 14.93
C CYS A 514 -5.85 21.64 14.32
N LEU A 515 -6.18 21.97 13.08
CA LEU A 515 -5.55 23.09 12.35
C LEU A 515 -5.80 24.45 12.97
N LYS A 516 -6.88 24.64 13.74
CA LYS A 516 -7.15 25.92 14.42
C LYS A 516 -6.14 26.25 15.52
N TYR A 517 -5.50 25.23 16.07
CA TYR A 517 -4.44 25.34 17.06
C TYR A 517 -3.04 25.25 16.43
N CYS A 518 -2.96 25.21 15.09
CA CYS A 518 -1.72 25.32 14.34
C CYS A 518 -1.56 26.78 13.90
N HIS A 519 -0.92 27.60 14.72
CA HIS A 519 -0.68 29.01 14.40
C HIS A 519 0.53 29.16 13.49
N ASP A 520 0.29 29.16 12.18
CA ASP A 520 1.34 29.30 11.16
C ASP A 520 1.61 30.79 10.81
N ASN A 521 2.21 31.58 11.72
CA ASN A 521 2.74 32.92 11.44
C ASN A 521 4.07 32.87 10.66
N PRO A 522 4.13 33.33 9.38
CA PRO A 522 5.34 33.24 8.58
C PRO A 522 6.58 33.86 9.24
N ARG A 523 6.42 34.92 10.04
CA ARG A 523 7.55 35.60 10.72
C ARG A 523 8.23 34.75 11.80
N GLU A 524 7.54 33.76 12.34
CA GLU A 524 8.03 32.91 13.44
C GLU A 524 8.75 31.65 12.94
N PHE A 525 8.46 31.23 11.69
CA PHE A 525 8.98 29.99 11.11
C PHE A 525 10.19 30.16 10.20
N PHE A 526 10.48 31.40 9.75
CA PHE A 526 11.69 31.68 9.00
C PHE A 526 12.89 31.89 9.92
N PRO A 527 13.96 31.10 9.77
CA PRO A 527 15.21 31.39 10.44
C PRO A 527 15.79 32.73 9.92
N PRO A 528 16.47 33.51 10.77
CA PRO A 528 17.15 34.74 10.33
C PRO A 528 18.25 34.46 9.29
N ASN A 529 18.77 33.23 9.24
CA ASN A 529 19.73 32.76 8.25
C ASN A 529 19.03 31.99 7.12
N LYS A 530 19.44 32.27 5.87
CA LYS A 530 18.85 31.67 4.66
C LYS A 530 19.00 30.14 4.56
N ASP A 531 19.83 29.51 5.37
CA ASP A 531 20.10 28.06 5.38
C ASP A 531 19.60 27.33 6.64
N GLY A 532 18.86 28.01 7.53
CA GLY A 532 18.32 27.37 8.73
C GLY A 532 17.12 26.44 8.46
N ALA A 533 16.85 25.54 9.41
CA ALA A 533 15.64 24.70 9.42
C ALA A 533 14.38 25.55 9.71
N ILE A 534 13.25 25.15 9.12
CA ILE A 534 11.94 25.78 9.36
C ILE A 534 11.34 25.17 10.62
N ARG A 535 10.98 25.98 11.63
CA ARG A 535 10.62 25.50 12.98
C ARG A 535 9.15 25.62 13.37
N LEU A 536 8.28 24.72 12.93
CA LEU A 536 6.85 24.76 13.23
C LEU A 536 6.55 24.53 14.72
N HIS A 537 5.80 25.43 15.35
CA HIS A 537 5.35 25.28 16.74
C HIS A 537 3.94 24.67 16.74
N ARG A 538 3.73 23.64 17.56
CA ARG A 538 2.45 22.93 17.66
C ARG A 538 2.04 22.74 19.10
N GLU A 539 0.88 23.30 19.46
CA GLU A 539 0.29 23.14 20.80
C GLU A 539 -0.76 22.02 20.86
N VAL A 540 -1.10 21.43 19.71
CA VAL A 540 -2.14 20.41 19.55
C VAL A 540 -1.53 19.07 19.15
N VAL A 541 -2.11 17.99 19.68
CA VAL A 541 -1.79 16.62 19.31
C VAL A 541 -3.09 15.88 19.00
N LEU A 542 -3.13 15.24 17.83
CA LEU A 542 -4.20 14.31 17.46
C LEU A 542 -3.87 12.92 17.99
N ILE A 543 -4.83 12.30 18.66
CA ILE A 543 -4.75 10.92 19.14
C ILE A 543 -5.74 10.09 18.35
N THR A 544 -5.21 9.14 17.60
CA THR A 544 -6.00 8.27 16.73
C THR A 544 -5.22 7.01 16.43
N ASP A 545 -5.93 5.89 16.39
CA ASP A 545 -5.42 4.63 15.84
C ASP A 545 -5.74 4.50 14.34
N ASP A 546 -6.59 5.39 13.80
CA ASP A 546 -6.97 5.39 12.39
C ASP A 546 -5.79 5.84 11.51
N ARG A 547 -5.37 4.94 10.62
CA ARG A 547 -4.25 5.17 9.70
C ARG A 547 -4.54 6.27 8.68
N ASN A 548 -5.75 6.39 8.17
CA ASN A 548 -6.12 7.40 7.18
C ASN A 548 -6.11 8.79 7.82
N LEU A 549 -6.71 8.92 9.01
CA LEU A 549 -6.70 10.16 9.77
C LEU A 549 -5.27 10.56 10.15
N ARG A 550 -4.44 9.60 10.55
CA ARG A 550 -3.00 9.80 10.82
C ARG A 550 -2.23 10.33 9.62
N LEU A 551 -2.41 9.73 8.43
CA LEU A 551 -1.76 10.19 7.21
C LEU A 551 -2.19 11.61 6.82
N LYS A 552 -3.50 11.90 6.93
CA LYS A 552 -4.04 13.23 6.67
C LYS A 552 -3.51 14.28 7.66
N ALA A 553 -3.29 13.92 8.93
CA ALA A 553 -2.68 14.80 9.95
C ALA A 553 -1.20 15.09 9.64
N GLN A 554 -0.42 14.06 9.31
CA GLN A 554 0.99 14.19 8.95
C GLN A 554 1.21 15.02 7.70
N ALA A 555 0.36 14.86 6.68
CA ALA A 555 0.38 15.66 5.45
C ALA A 555 0.19 17.16 5.73
N ARG A 556 -0.51 17.51 6.82
CA ARG A 556 -0.79 18.89 7.23
C ARG A 556 0.09 19.37 8.40
N ASN A 557 1.17 18.63 8.72
CA ASN A 557 2.10 18.93 9.82
C ASN A 557 1.40 19.05 11.20
N VAL A 558 0.34 18.27 11.41
CA VAL A 558 -0.33 18.13 12.72
C VAL A 558 0.32 16.95 13.45
N PRO A 559 0.88 17.15 14.67
CA PRO A 559 1.43 16.06 15.46
C PRO A 559 0.35 15.02 15.77
N VAL A 560 0.65 13.76 15.49
CA VAL A 560 -0.27 12.64 15.69
C VAL A 560 0.45 11.46 16.33
N LYS A 561 -0.19 10.82 17.31
CA LYS A 561 0.32 9.65 18.04
C LYS A 561 -0.84 8.74 18.45
N ASP A 562 -0.56 7.44 18.63
CA ASP A 562 -1.47 6.56 19.36
C ASP A 562 -1.51 6.96 20.85
N LEU A 563 -2.58 6.57 21.56
CA LEU A 563 -2.79 7.00 22.94
C LEU A 563 -1.65 6.52 23.86
N MET A 564 -1.20 5.27 23.71
CA MET A 564 -0.21 4.67 24.61
C MET A 564 1.16 5.31 24.46
N LYS A 565 1.60 5.54 23.22
CA LYS A 565 2.84 6.24 22.87
C LYS A 565 2.79 7.70 23.26
N PHE A 566 1.64 8.35 23.13
CA PHE A 566 1.47 9.70 23.67
C PHE A 566 1.67 9.71 25.19
N LEU A 567 1.09 8.75 25.92
CA LEU A 567 1.26 8.68 27.38
C LEU A 567 2.70 8.40 27.80
N GLU A 568 3.42 7.56 27.05
CA GLU A 568 4.84 7.31 27.24
C GLU A 568 5.67 8.59 27.02
N LEU A 569 5.47 9.26 25.89
CA LEU A 569 6.15 10.52 25.55
C LEU A 569 5.80 11.64 26.53
N ALA A 570 4.55 11.71 26.97
CA ALA A 570 4.11 12.64 27.99
C ALA A 570 4.52 12.19 29.41
N GLN A 571 5.08 10.99 29.59
CA GLN A 571 5.41 10.42 30.92
C GLN A 571 4.24 10.54 31.91
N VAL A 572 3.02 10.36 31.42
CA VAL A 572 1.80 10.41 32.24
C VAL A 572 1.64 9.06 32.91
N THR A 573 1.80 9.04 34.23
CA THR A 573 1.55 7.84 35.02
C THR A 573 0.05 7.68 35.21
N LEU A 574 -0.54 6.62 34.64
CA LEU A 574 -1.98 6.35 34.76
C LEU A 574 -2.37 5.93 36.17
#